data_AF-A0A8T9VPJ6-F1
#
_entry.id   AF-A0A8T9VPJ6-F1
#
_cell.length_a   1.000
_cell.length_b   1.000
_cell.length_c   1.000
_cell.angle_alpha   90.00
_cell.angle_beta   90.00
_cell.angle_gamma   90.00
#
_symmetry.space_group_name_H-M   'P 1'
#
loop_
_entity.id
_entity.type
_entity.pdbx_description
1 polymer ?
#
loop_
_entity_poly.entity_id
_entity_poly.type
_entity_poly.pdbx_seq_one_letter_code
_entity_poly.pdbx_strand_id
1 'polypeptide(L)'
;MSKEIEVEIKAKVDSREELEQKILENGSYIDTYHQKDIYFNHPCRDFSETDEALRIREHNKNAYITYKGSKMDETSKSREEIETPIKNIDKHIKILRKLGFKPLKPVQKKRDKYKVGKHTIVIDEVKGLGTYIEVETQSNQKNYQKDLEETKKLISKLGFNEKNLIRRSYLELLLEKNE
;
A
#
# COMPACT_ATOMS: atom_id res chain seq x y z
N MET A 1 -2.90 24.05 -3.52
CA MET A 1 -3.52 22.73 -3.24
C MET A 1 -2.73 22.10 -2.12
N SER A 2 -3.36 21.71 -1.02
CA SER A 2 -2.66 21.03 0.08
C SER A 2 -2.20 19.66 -0.42
N LYS A 3 -0.93 19.32 -0.20
CA LYS A 3 -0.37 18.00 -0.51
C LYS A 3 -1.14 16.94 0.30
N GLU A 4 -1.82 16.03 -0.38
CA GLU A 4 -2.48 14.88 0.26
C GLU A 4 -1.40 13.88 0.68
N ILE A 5 -1.41 13.52 1.96
CA ILE A 5 -0.46 12.58 2.56
C ILE A 5 -1.28 11.41 3.07
N GLU A 6 -1.00 10.21 2.58
CA GLU A 6 -1.53 9.01 3.19
C GLU A 6 -0.63 8.58 4.34
N VAL A 7 -1.16 8.54 5.56
CA VAL A 7 -0.51 7.89 6.69
C VAL A 7 -0.78 6.40 6.57
N GLU A 8 0.26 5.58 6.50
CA GLU A 8 0.12 4.13 6.36
C GLU A 8 1.13 3.39 7.24
N ILE A 9 0.64 2.42 8.01
CA ILE A 9 1.44 1.51 8.83
C ILE A 9 1.11 0.07 8.46
N LYS A 10 2.13 -0.75 8.26
CA LYS A 10 2.00 -2.17 7.91
C LYS A 10 2.66 -3.08 8.93
N ALA A 11 2.06 -4.25 9.17
CA ALA A 11 2.65 -5.34 9.92
C ALA A 11 2.36 -6.70 9.26
N LYS A 12 3.18 -7.70 9.58
CA LYS A 12 2.93 -9.10 9.18
C LYS A 12 1.95 -9.75 10.16
N VAL A 13 1.03 -10.56 9.66
CA VAL A 13 -0.03 -11.21 10.43
C VAL A 13 0.23 -12.70 10.54
N ASP A 14 0.25 -13.22 11.76
CA ASP A 14 0.41 -14.66 12.03
C ASP A 14 -0.95 -15.37 12.11
N SER A 15 -1.92 -14.78 12.82
CA SER A 15 -3.30 -15.29 12.94
C SER A 15 -4.30 -14.29 12.37
N ARG A 16 -4.92 -14.65 11.24
CA ARG A 16 -5.90 -13.80 10.54
C ARG A 16 -7.23 -13.73 11.29
N GLU A 17 -7.69 -14.85 11.81
CA GLU A 17 -9.02 -14.99 12.43
C GLU A 17 -9.15 -14.11 13.69
N GLU A 18 -8.13 -14.13 14.56
CA GLU A 18 -8.09 -13.27 15.75
C GLU A 18 -8.07 -11.78 15.40
N LEU A 19 -7.35 -11.42 14.33
CA LEU A 19 -7.25 -10.04 13.89
C LEU A 19 -8.58 -9.52 13.36
N GLU A 20 -9.28 -10.32 12.55
CA GLU A 20 -10.60 -9.96 12.02
C GLU A 20 -11.61 -9.74 13.15
N GLN A 21 -11.62 -10.61 14.17
CA GLN A 21 -12.47 -10.44 15.35
C GLN A 21 -12.20 -9.10 16.05
N LYS A 22 -10.93 -8.78 16.34
CA LYS A 22 -10.55 -7.50 16.98
C LYS A 22 -10.93 -6.28 16.15
N ILE A 23 -10.83 -6.35 14.82
CA ILE A 23 -11.23 -5.24 13.95
C ILE A 23 -12.74 -5.03 14.04
N LEU A 24 -13.52 -6.10 14.02
CA LEU A 24 -14.99 -6.04 14.02
C LEU A 24 -15.58 -5.61 15.37
N GLU A 25 -14.82 -5.63 16.47
CA GLU A 25 -15.25 -5.05 17.76
C GLU A 25 -15.54 -3.54 17.64
N ASN A 26 -14.83 -2.82 16.76
CA ASN A 26 -14.92 -1.36 16.64
C ASN A 26 -15.03 -0.89 15.17
N GLY A 27 -15.27 -1.81 14.25
CA GLY A 27 -15.22 -1.56 12.83
C GLY A 27 -16.25 -2.35 12.05
N SER A 28 -16.24 -2.13 10.74
CA SER A 28 -17.10 -2.84 9.81
C SER A 28 -16.30 -3.34 8.61
N TYR A 29 -16.67 -4.53 8.13
CA TYR A 29 -16.22 -5.02 6.84
C TYR A 29 -16.85 -4.19 5.72
N ILE A 30 -16.04 -3.90 4.69
CA ILE A 30 -16.44 -3.08 3.55
C ILE A 30 -16.51 -3.93 2.28
N ASP A 31 -15.40 -4.57 1.89
CA ASP A 31 -15.33 -5.31 0.62
C ASP A 31 -14.07 -6.19 0.51
N THR A 32 -14.06 -7.09 -0.48
CA THR A 32 -12.93 -7.93 -0.86
C THR A 32 -12.50 -7.59 -2.29
N TYR A 33 -11.19 -7.49 -2.48
CA TYR A 33 -10.57 -7.08 -3.73
C TYR A 33 -9.48 -8.03 -4.17
N HIS A 34 -9.53 -8.46 -5.43
CA HIS A 34 -8.40 -9.11 -6.07
C HIS A 34 -7.60 -8.06 -6.83
N GLN A 35 -6.33 -7.89 -6.44
CA GLN A 35 -5.47 -6.86 -7.00
C GLN A 35 -4.23 -7.46 -7.65
N LYS A 36 -3.92 -6.96 -8.84
CA LYS A 36 -2.70 -7.26 -9.58
C LYS A 36 -1.99 -5.96 -9.90
N ASP A 37 -0.80 -5.83 -9.33
CA ASP A 37 0.01 -4.63 -9.36
C ASP A 37 1.20 -4.85 -10.29
N ILE A 38 1.32 -4.06 -11.36
CA ILE A 38 2.50 -4.05 -12.24
C ILE A 38 3.28 -2.77 -11.95
N TYR A 39 4.46 -2.92 -11.36
CA TYR A 39 5.38 -1.82 -11.08
C TYR A 39 6.29 -1.54 -12.28
N PHE A 40 6.78 -0.31 -12.38
CA PHE A 40 7.66 0.13 -13.46
C PHE A 40 8.88 0.85 -12.91
N ASN A 41 10.07 0.51 -13.42
CA ASN A 41 11.27 1.30 -13.21
C ASN A 41 11.38 2.40 -14.25
N HIS A 42 11.85 3.57 -13.79
CA HIS A 42 12.05 4.74 -14.62
C HIS A 42 13.26 4.57 -15.55
N PRO A 43 13.22 5.07 -16.80
CA PRO A 43 14.33 4.92 -17.74
C PRO A 43 15.61 5.66 -17.35
N CYS A 44 15.49 6.78 -16.62
CA CYS A 44 16.60 7.70 -16.33
C CYS A 44 17.02 7.79 -14.85
N ARG A 45 16.33 7.12 -13.92
CA ARG A 45 16.66 7.14 -12.49
C ARG A 45 16.18 5.85 -11.82
N ASP A 46 16.87 5.41 -10.78
CA ASP A 46 16.49 4.21 -10.07
C ASP A 46 15.47 4.55 -8.97
N PHE A 47 14.25 4.07 -9.14
CA PHE A 47 13.18 4.28 -8.17
C PHE A 47 13.41 3.58 -6.84
N SER A 48 14.28 2.57 -6.78
CA SER A 48 14.69 1.99 -5.50
C SER A 48 15.62 2.91 -4.72
N GLU A 49 16.46 3.70 -5.40
CA GLU A 49 17.36 4.68 -4.78
C GLU A 49 16.63 5.97 -4.40
N THR A 50 15.68 6.42 -5.23
CA THR A 50 14.90 7.64 -4.98
C THR A 50 13.65 7.41 -4.14
N ASP A 51 13.42 6.16 -3.71
CA ASP A 51 12.24 5.71 -2.97
C ASP A 51 10.92 6.09 -3.66
N GLU A 52 10.91 6.14 -4.99
CA GLU A 52 9.74 6.42 -5.84
C GLU A 52 9.05 5.12 -6.28
N ALA A 53 7.82 5.21 -6.80
CA ALA A 53 7.18 4.08 -7.47
C ALA A 53 6.20 4.55 -8.54
N LEU A 54 6.17 3.85 -9.67
CA LEU A 54 5.10 3.94 -10.66
C LEU A 54 4.45 2.56 -10.80
N ARG A 55 3.12 2.51 -10.77
CA ARG A 55 2.37 1.26 -10.86
C ARG A 55 1.10 1.42 -11.68
N ILE A 56 0.77 0.37 -12.43
CA ILE A 56 -0.61 0.11 -12.89
C ILE A 56 -1.20 -0.99 -12.02
N ARG A 57 -2.33 -0.70 -11.36
CA ARG A 57 -3.10 -1.66 -10.56
C ARG A 57 -4.36 -2.04 -11.31
N GLU A 58 -4.55 -3.33 -11.49
CA GLU A 58 -5.84 -3.92 -11.82
C GLU A 58 -6.55 -4.28 -10.52
N HIS A 59 -7.80 -3.87 -10.41
CA HIS A 59 -8.64 -4.08 -9.24
C HIS A 59 -10.04 -4.48 -9.72
N ASN A 60 -10.37 -5.77 -9.60
CA ASN A 60 -11.61 -6.35 -10.13
C ASN A 60 -11.78 -5.99 -11.63
N LYS A 61 -12.73 -5.11 -11.99
CA LYS A 61 -12.95 -4.61 -13.37
C LYS A 61 -12.41 -3.19 -13.61
N ASN A 62 -11.82 -2.56 -12.59
CA ASN A 62 -11.28 -1.22 -12.65
C ASN A 62 -9.76 -1.28 -12.73
N ALA A 63 -9.15 -0.22 -13.25
CA ALA A 63 -7.70 -0.09 -13.30
C ALA A 63 -7.28 1.34 -13.00
N TYR A 64 -6.13 1.49 -12.37
CA TYR A 64 -5.58 2.77 -11.96
C TYR A 64 -4.09 2.82 -12.29
N ILE A 65 -3.62 4.00 -12.66
CA ILE A 65 -2.19 4.32 -12.68
C ILE A 65 -1.88 5.22 -11.49
N THR A 66 -0.83 4.89 -10.76
CA THR A 66 -0.43 5.59 -9.54
C THR A 66 1.06 5.89 -9.60
N TYR A 67 1.43 7.17 -9.44
CA TYR A 67 2.79 7.57 -9.08
C TYR A 67 2.83 7.82 -7.57
N LYS A 68 3.89 7.35 -6.91
CA LYS A 68 4.15 7.60 -5.51
C LYS A 68 5.52 8.28 -5.36
N GLY A 69 5.60 9.45 -4.73
CA GLY A 69 6.86 10.16 -4.44
C GLY A 69 7.62 9.56 -3.26
N SER A 70 8.82 10.03 -2.91
CA SER A 70 9.61 9.50 -1.79
C SER A 70 8.88 9.54 -0.43
N LYS A 71 9.17 8.61 0.48
CA LYS A 71 8.64 8.63 1.86
C LYS A 71 9.08 9.90 2.58
N MET A 72 8.21 10.43 3.43
CA MET A 72 8.42 11.70 4.11
C MET A 72 9.20 11.59 5.43
N ASP A 73 9.24 10.42 6.05
CA ASP A 73 9.91 10.18 7.33
C ASP A 73 10.38 8.73 7.48
N GLU A 74 11.11 8.45 8.55
CA GLU A 74 11.72 7.14 8.85
C GLU A 74 10.80 6.14 9.56
N THR A 75 9.62 6.57 10.02
CA THR A 75 8.75 5.77 10.90
C THR A 75 7.52 5.21 10.18
N SER A 76 7.08 5.84 9.10
CA SER A 76 5.86 5.47 8.36
C SER A 76 6.16 5.09 6.90
N LYS A 77 5.11 4.70 6.17
CA LYS A 77 5.12 4.57 4.69
C LYS A 77 4.55 5.83 4.00
N SER A 78 4.38 6.92 4.72
CA SER A 78 3.66 8.10 4.23
C SER A 78 4.41 8.81 3.11
N ARG A 79 3.68 9.12 2.04
CA ARG A 79 4.22 9.71 0.81
C ARG A 79 3.14 10.42 0.01
N GLU A 80 3.57 11.19 -0.97
CA GLU A 80 2.68 11.75 -1.99
C GLU A 80 2.20 10.67 -2.94
N GLU A 81 0.91 10.68 -3.26
CA GLU A 81 0.32 9.80 -4.25
C GLU A 81 -0.47 10.59 -5.29
N ILE A 82 -0.23 10.29 -6.56
CA ILE A 82 -0.99 10.82 -7.70
C ILE A 82 -1.62 9.62 -8.39
N GLU A 83 -2.94 9.46 -8.23
CA GLU A 83 -3.69 8.33 -8.76
C GLU A 83 -4.79 8.80 -9.72
N THR A 84 -4.99 8.05 -10.81
CA THR A 84 -6.10 8.29 -11.74
C THR A 84 -6.59 6.99 -12.37
N PRO A 85 -7.91 6.84 -12.61
CA PRO A 85 -8.45 5.66 -13.28
C PRO A 85 -8.02 5.58 -14.75
N ILE A 86 -7.80 4.36 -15.25
CA ILE A 86 -7.47 4.07 -16.65
C ILE A 86 -8.44 3.02 -17.23
N LYS A 87 -8.74 3.12 -18.52
CA LYS A 87 -9.71 2.21 -19.19
C LYS A 87 -9.08 0.98 -19.84
N ASN A 88 -7.83 1.08 -20.28
CA ASN A 88 -7.18 -0.01 -21.03
C ASN A 88 -5.75 -0.19 -20.53
N ILE A 89 -5.55 -1.23 -19.72
CA ILE A 89 -4.27 -1.58 -19.10
C ILE A 89 -3.20 -1.78 -20.17
N ASP A 90 -3.47 -2.60 -21.19
CA ASP A 90 -2.49 -2.96 -22.22
C ASP A 90 -1.96 -1.75 -23.00
N LYS A 91 -2.83 -0.80 -23.34
CA LYS A 91 -2.44 0.46 -24.00
C LYS A 91 -1.54 1.30 -23.10
N HIS A 92 -1.85 1.42 -21.81
CA HIS A 92 -1.02 2.19 -20.87
C HIS A 92 0.33 1.51 -20.64
N ILE A 93 0.37 0.18 -20.49
CA ILE A 93 1.62 -0.59 -20.44
C ILE A 93 2.44 -0.35 -21.71
N LYS A 94 1.81 -0.41 -22.89
CA LYS A 94 2.49 -0.19 -24.18
C LYS A 94 3.06 1.24 -24.28
N ILE A 95 2.32 2.25 -23.83
CA ILE A 95 2.79 3.64 -23.77
C ILE A 95 4.02 3.74 -22.86
N LEU A 96 3.92 3.26 -21.61
CA LEU A 96 5.02 3.30 -20.65
C LEU A 96 6.27 2.60 -21.18
N ARG A 97 6.13 1.42 -21.78
CA ARG A 97 7.24 0.70 -22.42
C ARG A 97 7.87 1.48 -23.56
N LYS A 98 7.07 2.16 -24.39
CA LYS A 98 7.57 3.01 -25.48
C LYS A 98 8.27 4.27 -24.98
N LEU A 99 7.90 4.76 -23.79
CA LEU A 99 8.59 5.85 -23.10
C LEU A 99 9.83 5.38 -22.31
N GLY A 100 10.19 4.10 -22.38
CA GLY A 100 11.40 3.53 -21.77
C GLY A 100 11.20 2.93 -20.37
N PHE A 101 10.00 2.99 -19.81
CA PHE A 101 9.71 2.34 -18.52
C PHE A 101 9.72 0.81 -18.65
N LYS A 102 10.38 0.15 -17.71
CA LYS A 102 10.49 -1.33 -17.69
C LYS A 102 9.54 -1.91 -16.65
N PRO A 103 8.58 -2.78 -17.04
CA PRO A 103 7.71 -3.43 -16.08
C PRO A 103 8.49 -4.45 -15.23
N LEU A 104 8.16 -4.52 -13.95
CA LEU A 104 8.66 -5.51 -12.99
C LEU A 104 7.68 -6.68 -12.85
N LYS A 105 8.09 -7.70 -12.08
CA LYS A 105 7.21 -8.84 -11.76
C LYS A 105 5.93 -8.33 -11.06
N PRO A 106 4.74 -8.85 -11.43
CA PRO A 106 3.50 -8.39 -10.84
C PRO A 106 3.37 -8.86 -9.38
N VAL A 107 2.85 -7.98 -8.51
CA VAL A 107 2.45 -8.31 -7.15
C VAL A 107 0.96 -8.64 -7.16
N GLN A 108 0.61 -9.86 -6.74
CA GLN A 108 -0.78 -10.34 -6.69
C GLN A 108 -1.22 -10.51 -5.25
N LYS A 109 -2.41 -10.01 -4.91
CA LYS A 109 -2.97 -10.14 -3.56
C LYS A 109 -4.49 -10.17 -3.54
N LYS A 110 -5.04 -10.83 -2.52
CA LYS A 110 -6.42 -10.67 -2.08
C LYS A 110 -6.42 -9.68 -0.90
N ARG A 111 -7.24 -8.64 -0.97
CA ARG A 111 -7.33 -7.58 0.03
C ARG A 111 -8.74 -7.54 0.60
N ASP A 112 -8.87 -7.67 1.90
CA ASP A 112 -10.13 -7.50 2.62
C ASP A 112 -10.10 -6.15 3.35
N LYS A 113 -11.05 -5.28 3.03
CA LYS A 113 -11.10 -3.89 3.49
C LYS A 113 -12.13 -3.73 4.61
N TYR A 114 -11.72 -3.00 5.63
CA TYR A 114 -12.50 -2.67 6.82
C TYR A 114 -12.42 -1.16 7.10
N LYS A 115 -13.40 -0.65 7.86
CA LYS A 115 -13.41 0.73 8.34
C LYS A 115 -13.50 0.77 9.86
N VAL A 116 -12.62 1.54 10.51
CA VAL A 116 -12.63 1.80 11.95
C VAL A 116 -12.49 3.30 12.18
N GLY A 117 -13.61 3.97 12.46
CA GLY A 117 -13.67 5.43 12.53
C GLY A 117 -13.21 6.06 11.21
N LYS A 118 -12.18 6.94 11.28
CA LYS A 118 -11.58 7.53 10.08
C LYS A 118 -10.57 6.62 9.36
N HIS A 119 -10.06 5.59 10.03
CA HIS A 119 -9.03 4.71 9.48
C HIS A 119 -9.66 3.67 8.56
N THR A 120 -8.96 3.37 7.48
CA THR A 120 -9.19 2.17 6.69
C THR A 120 -8.19 1.12 7.18
N ILE A 121 -8.66 -0.11 7.36
CA ILE A 121 -7.79 -1.25 7.66
C ILE A 121 -7.93 -2.22 6.50
N VAL A 122 -6.80 -2.78 6.06
CA VAL A 122 -6.79 -3.81 5.03
C VAL A 122 -6.03 -5.02 5.53
N ILE A 123 -6.57 -6.21 5.28
CA ILE A 123 -5.85 -7.48 5.45
C ILE A 123 -5.51 -8.00 4.05
N ASP A 124 -4.22 -8.10 3.77
CA ASP A 124 -3.67 -8.51 2.48
C ASP A 124 -3.09 -9.91 2.57
N GLU A 125 -3.63 -10.82 1.75
CA GLU A 125 -3.00 -12.10 1.45
C GLU A 125 -2.19 -11.95 0.16
N VAL A 126 -0.87 -11.84 0.28
CA VAL A 126 0.04 -11.56 -0.83
C VAL A 126 0.69 -12.84 -1.33
N LYS A 127 0.51 -13.13 -2.61
CA LYS A 127 1.05 -14.34 -3.25
C LYS A 127 2.58 -14.37 -3.11
N GLY A 128 3.07 -15.38 -2.40
CA GLY A 128 4.50 -15.60 -2.16
C GLY A 128 5.06 -14.95 -0.89
N LEU A 129 4.30 -14.11 -0.17
CA LEU A 129 4.76 -13.44 1.07
C LEU A 129 3.92 -13.76 2.32
N GLY A 130 2.67 -14.20 2.16
CA GLY A 130 1.75 -14.47 3.28
C GLY A 130 0.82 -13.30 3.59
N THR A 131 0.36 -13.23 4.85
CA THR A 131 -0.69 -12.29 5.28
C THR A 131 -0.12 -11.07 5.99
N TYR A 132 -0.69 -9.90 5.69
CA TYR A 132 -0.29 -8.60 6.24
C TYR A 132 -1.52 -7.78 6.60
N ILE A 133 -1.33 -6.81 7.49
CA ILE A 133 -2.29 -5.75 7.79
C ILE A 133 -1.67 -4.41 7.38
N GLU A 134 -2.44 -3.55 6.72
CA GLU A 134 -2.12 -2.12 6.62
C GLU A 134 -3.25 -1.31 7.29
N VAL A 135 -2.88 -0.31 8.08
CA VAL A 135 -3.80 0.68 8.67
C VAL A 135 -3.46 2.03 8.05
N GLU A 136 -4.44 2.63 7.40
CA GLU A 136 -4.26 3.86 6.61
C GLU A 136 -5.28 4.94 6.99
N THR A 137 -4.85 6.21 6.91
CA THR A 137 -5.73 7.38 6.98
C THR A 137 -5.21 8.48 6.09
N GLN A 138 -6.11 9.20 5.44
CA GLN A 138 -5.78 10.40 4.68
C GLN A 138 -5.48 11.55 5.63
N SER A 139 -4.42 12.30 5.33
CA SER A 139 -3.89 13.37 6.16
C SER A 139 -3.38 14.53 5.29
N ASN A 140 -2.88 15.57 5.96
CA ASN A 140 -2.21 16.71 5.36
C ASN A 140 -1.03 17.12 6.24
N GLN A 141 -0.17 17.99 5.73
CA GLN A 141 1.05 18.40 6.43
C GLN A 141 0.81 18.95 7.85
N LYS A 142 -0.33 19.59 8.12
CA LYS A 142 -0.64 20.14 9.45
C LYS A 142 -1.06 19.07 10.45
N ASN A 143 -1.81 18.06 10.00
CA ASN A 143 -2.38 17.02 10.86
C ASN A 143 -1.52 15.75 10.93
N TYR A 144 -0.49 15.66 10.08
CA TYR A 144 0.34 14.48 9.89
C TYR A 144 0.76 13.78 11.18
N GLN A 145 1.40 14.50 12.11
CA GLN A 145 1.90 13.91 13.34
C GLN A 145 0.78 13.34 14.22
N LYS A 146 -0.37 14.04 14.27
CA LYS A 146 -1.54 13.60 15.03
C LYS A 146 -2.12 12.32 14.43
N ASP A 147 -2.29 12.29 13.12
CA ASP A 147 -2.86 11.16 12.39
C ASP A 147 -1.94 9.92 12.47
N LEU A 148 -0.63 10.12 12.43
CA LEU A 148 0.36 9.07 12.64
C LEU A 148 0.26 8.44 14.03
N GLU A 149 0.20 9.26 15.09
CA GLU A 149 0.09 8.76 16.46
C GLU A 149 -1.26 8.05 16.73
N GLU A 150 -2.35 8.52 16.14
CA GLU A 150 -3.63 7.83 16.20
C GLU A 150 -3.59 6.47 15.46
N THR A 151 -2.93 6.41 14.31
CA THR A 151 -2.73 5.17 13.54
C THR A 151 -1.88 4.17 14.32
N LYS A 152 -0.78 4.62 14.96
CA LYS A 152 0.07 3.79 15.84
C LYS A 152 -0.72 3.23 17.03
N LYS A 153 -1.55 4.06 17.67
CA LYS A 153 -2.41 3.60 18.78
C LYS A 153 -3.40 2.54 18.32
N LEU A 154 -3.99 2.71 17.13
CA LEU A 154 -4.92 1.73 16.58
C LEU A 154 -4.23 0.39 16.29
N ILE A 155 -3.10 0.39 15.58
CA ILE A 155 -2.40 -0.87 15.26
C ILE A 155 -1.87 -1.57 16.52
N SER A 156 -1.49 -0.81 17.55
CA SER A 156 -1.13 -1.33 18.87
C SER A 156 -2.28 -2.05 19.56
N LYS A 157 -3.50 -1.48 19.53
CA LYS A 157 -4.71 -2.15 20.05
C LYS A 157 -5.04 -3.44 19.30
N LEU A 158 -4.69 -3.53 18.02
CA LEU A 158 -4.85 -4.75 17.23
C LEU A 158 -3.80 -5.83 17.53
N GLY A 159 -2.81 -5.52 18.37
CA GLY A 159 -1.81 -6.46 18.87
C GLY A 159 -0.42 -6.34 18.23
N PHE A 160 -0.16 -5.28 17.43
CA PHE A 160 1.13 -5.08 16.79
C PHE A 160 1.94 -3.99 17.51
N ASN A 161 3.18 -4.32 17.87
CA ASN A 161 4.14 -3.34 18.41
C ASN A 161 5.13 -2.88 17.33
N GLU A 162 6.00 -1.93 17.67
CA GLU A 162 6.97 -1.35 16.73
C GLU A 162 7.88 -2.39 16.07
N LYS A 163 8.19 -3.51 16.75
CA LYS A 163 9.02 -4.59 16.20
C LYS A 163 8.29 -5.39 15.12
N ASN A 164 6.97 -5.34 15.07
CA ASN A 164 6.17 -6.01 14.04
C ASN A 164 6.02 -5.16 12.77
N LEU A 165 6.40 -3.87 12.81
CA LEU A 165 6.14 -2.94 11.72
C LEU A 165 7.10 -3.14 10.55
N ILE A 166 6.56 -3.07 9.34
CA ILE A 166 7.29 -3.31 8.10
C ILE A 166 7.13 -2.10 7.18
N ARG A 167 8.24 -1.42 6.92
CA ARG A 167 8.28 -0.27 6.00
C ARG A 167 8.43 -0.66 4.54
N ARG A 168 9.08 -1.80 4.26
CA ARG A 168 9.26 -2.34 2.91
C ARG A 168 7.90 -2.58 2.24
N SER A 169 7.75 -2.15 1.00
CA SER A 169 6.64 -2.48 0.12
C SER A 169 6.62 -3.97 -0.21
N TYR A 170 5.49 -4.46 -0.71
CA TYR A 170 5.39 -5.85 -1.14
C TYR A 170 6.30 -6.16 -2.34
N LEU A 171 6.60 -5.16 -3.18
CA LEU A 171 7.56 -5.33 -4.26
C LEU A 171 8.97 -5.59 -3.72
N GLU A 172 9.44 -4.74 -2.79
CA GLU A 172 10.76 -4.90 -2.15
C GLU A 172 10.87 -6.28 -1.47
N LEU A 173 9.86 -6.67 -0.67
CA LEU A 173 9.84 -7.99 -0.01
C LEU A 173 9.87 -9.17 -0.99
N LEU A 174 9.23 -9.04 -2.16
CA LEU A 174 9.27 -10.07 -3.20
C LEU A 174 10.60 -10.11 -3.94
N LEU A 175 11.27 -8.99 -4.12
CA LEU A 175 12.59 -8.94 -4.76
C LEU A 175 13.63 -9.61 -3.86
N GLU A 176 13.67 -9.27 -2.57
CA GLU A 176 14.59 -9.86 -1.57
C GLU A 176 14.44 -11.38 -1.43
N LYS A 177 13.22 -11.92 -1.60
CA LYS A 177 12.98 -13.38 -1.50
C LYS A 177 13.47 -14.17 -2.73
N ASN A 178 13.64 -13.48 -3.87
CA ASN A 178 14.07 -14.10 -5.12
C ASN A 178 15.57 -13.92 -5.40
N GLU A 179 16.30 -13.30 -4.48
CA GLU A 179 17.77 -13.29 -4.41
C GLU A 179 18.26 -14.49 -3.57
#